data_AF-A0A934GAH1-F1
#
_entry.id   AF-A0A934GAH1-F1
#
_cell.length_a   1.000
_cell.length_b   1.000
_cell.length_c   1.000
_cell.angle_alpha   90.00
_cell.angle_beta   90.00
_cell.angle_gamma   90.00
#
_symmetry.space_group_name_H-M   'P 1'
#
loop_
_entity.id
_entity.type
_entity.pdbx_description
1 polymer ?
#
loop_
_entity_poly.entity_id
_entity_poly.type
_entity_poly.pdbx_seq_one_letter_code
_entity_poly.pdbx_strand_id
1 'polypeptide(L)'
;MMARLINADKPHLWKADIAASVDQFNQWFMRVAPEAFRSTRVKTTGRVKAALLATSDLRGIDAVTLKDNPSALSTLRMCTAPPLAVDRLIGLAGASKNLVGRMEAGKLPARMNAADLNAELTKLCRIISRLLDRDIFPWLDAAKDATDHERDRAST
;
A
#
# COMPACT_ATOMS: atom_id res chain seq x y z
N MET A 1 8.09 -32.11 13.45
CA MET A 1 7.18 -32.08 14.61
C MET A 1 5.76 -32.02 14.07
N MET A 2 4.90 -33.01 14.38
CA MET A 2 3.50 -33.01 13.91
C MET A 2 2.69 -31.96 14.70
N ALA A 3 1.82 -31.22 14.02
CA ALA A 3 0.95 -30.24 14.65
C ALA A 3 -0.03 -30.94 15.61
N ARG A 4 -0.12 -30.46 16.85
CA ARG A 4 -1.04 -30.98 17.85
C ARG A 4 -2.44 -30.42 17.60
N LEU A 5 -3.38 -31.28 17.21
CA LEU A 5 -4.79 -30.92 17.06
C LEU A 5 -5.45 -30.86 18.45
N ILE A 6 -6.10 -29.74 18.76
CA ILE A 6 -6.84 -29.55 20.02
C ILE A 6 -8.34 -29.70 19.72
N ASN A 7 -9.01 -30.57 20.47
CA ASN A 7 -10.47 -30.80 20.43
C ASN A 7 -11.06 -31.16 19.06
N ALA A 8 -10.23 -31.53 18.05
CA ALA A 8 -10.70 -31.86 16.71
C ALA A 8 -11.68 -33.05 16.65
N ASP A 9 -11.61 -33.95 17.63
CA ASP A 9 -12.46 -35.13 17.79
C ASP A 9 -13.57 -34.94 18.85
N LYS A 10 -13.73 -33.72 19.40
CA LYS A 10 -14.65 -33.43 20.51
C LYS A 10 -15.71 -32.36 20.17
N PRO A 11 -16.68 -32.65 19.27
CA PRO A 11 -17.69 -31.68 18.84
C PRO A 11 -18.53 -31.07 19.96
N HIS A 12 -18.72 -31.79 21.07
CA HIS A 12 -19.45 -31.30 22.24
C HIS A 12 -18.76 -30.13 22.94
N LEU A 13 -17.44 -29.94 22.73
CA LEU A 13 -16.67 -28.81 23.26
C LEU A 13 -16.63 -27.59 22.32
N TRP A 14 -16.88 -27.80 21.02
CA TRP A 14 -16.66 -26.75 20.01
C TRP A 14 -17.47 -25.49 20.24
N LYS A 15 -18.73 -25.62 20.67
CA LYS A 15 -19.57 -24.45 20.95
C LYS A 15 -18.96 -23.53 22.02
N ALA A 16 -18.43 -24.13 23.09
CA ALA A 16 -17.79 -23.39 24.16
C ALA A 16 -16.45 -22.80 23.71
N ASP A 17 -15.64 -23.58 22.98
CA ASP A 17 -14.35 -23.13 22.45
C ASP A 17 -14.52 -21.95 21.47
N ILE A 18 -15.52 -22.02 20.58
CA ILE A 18 -15.85 -20.94 19.64
C ILE A 18 -16.27 -19.69 20.40
N ALA A 19 -17.16 -19.81 21.40
CA ALA A 19 -17.59 -18.68 22.22
C ALA A 19 -16.41 -18.02 22.93
N ALA A 20 -15.52 -18.81 23.55
CA ALA A 20 -14.32 -18.30 24.22
C ALA A 20 -13.35 -17.60 23.24
N SER A 21 -13.18 -18.15 22.03
CA SER A 21 -12.37 -17.54 20.98
C SER A 21 -12.95 -16.19 20.51
N VAL A 22 -14.26 -16.13 20.32
CA VAL A 22 -14.97 -14.88 19.98
C VAL A 22 -14.83 -13.85 21.10
N ASP A 23 -15.00 -14.25 22.36
CA ASP A 23 -14.83 -13.35 23.50
C ASP A 23 -13.40 -12.82 23.61
N GLN A 24 -12.41 -13.67 23.37
CA GLN A 24 -11.00 -13.25 23.35
C GLN A 24 -10.73 -12.25 22.22
N PHE A 25 -11.25 -12.49 21.02
CA PHE A 25 -11.15 -11.55 19.91
C PHE A 25 -11.83 -10.21 20.23
N ASN A 26 -13.05 -10.25 20.80
CA ASN A 26 -13.80 -9.05 21.17
C ASN A 26 -13.06 -8.24 22.25
N GLN A 27 -12.51 -8.90 23.28
CA GLN A 27 -11.71 -8.23 24.31
C GLN A 27 -10.45 -7.60 23.72
N TRP A 28 -9.75 -8.32 22.84
CA TRP A 28 -8.61 -7.77 22.12
C TRP A 28 -9.02 -6.57 21.25
N PHE A 29 -10.13 -6.68 20.52
CA PHE A 29 -10.63 -5.63 19.65
C PHE A 29 -10.91 -4.35 20.46
N MET A 30 -11.62 -4.45 21.58
CA MET A 30 -11.95 -3.29 22.39
C MET A 30 -10.73 -2.65 23.08
N ARG A 31 -9.75 -3.46 23.50
CA ARG A 31 -8.60 -2.98 24.28
C ARG A 31 -7.38 -2.58 23.46
N VAL A 32 -7.16 -3.24 22.33
CA VAL A 32 -5.90 -3.16 21.57
C VAL A 32 -6.10 -2.56 20.20
N ALA A 33 -7.19 -2.88 19.50
CA ALA A 33 -7.38 -2.44 18.12
C ALA A 33 -7.44 -0.89 17.96
N PRO A 34 -8.09 -0.10 18.82
CA PRO A 34 -8.13 1.35 18.69
C PRO A 34 -6.74 2.00 18.70
N GLU A 35 -5.87 1.57 19.61
CA GLU A 35 -4.52 2.13 19.74
C GLU A 35 -3.60 1.64 18.61
N ALA A 36 -3.72 0.37 18.21
CA ALA A 36 -3.04 -0.17 17.04
C ALA A 36 -3.42 0.60 15.77
N PHE A 37 -4.71 0.92 15.58
CA PHE A 37 -5.19 1.70 14.45
C PHE A 37 -4.65 3.13 14.49
N ARG A 38 -4.77 3.85 15.62
CA ARG A 38 -4.29 5.24 15.73
C ARG A 38 -2.80 5.36 15.46
N SER A 39 -2.00 4.49 16.07
CA SER A 39 -0.55 4.49 15.90
C SER A 39 -0.14 4.15 14.46
N THR A 40 -0.85 3.22 13.82
CA THR A 40 -0.62 2.89 12.41
C THR A 40 -1.04 4.03 11.50
N ARG A 41 -2.19 4.67 11.73
CA ARG A 41 -2.68 5.80 10.95
C ARG A 41 -1.67 6.94 10.93
N VAL A 42 -1.13 7.34 12.08
CA VAL A 42 -0.10 8.41 12.14
C VAL A 42 1.11 8.07 11.26
N LYS A 43 1.62 6.83 11.35
CA LYS A 43 2.76 6.38 10.54
C LYS A 43 2.43 6.33 9.05
N THR A 44 1.25 5.83 8.70
CA THR A 44 0.79 5.71 7.31
C THR A 44 0.56 7.09 6.70
N THR A 45 -0.12 8.01 7.38
CA THR A 45 -0.29 9.40 6.93
C THR A 45 1.05 10.07 6.66
N GLY A 46 2.06 9.86 7.52
CA GLY A 46 3.42 10.36 7.27
C GLY A 46 4.04 9.79 5.99
N ARG A 47 3.86 8.50 5.71
CA ARG A 47 4.32 7.87 4.46
C ARG A 47 3.60 8.42 3.23
N VAL A 48 2.28 8.64 3.33
CA VAL A 48 1.50 9.20 2.23
C VAL A 48 1.98 10.60 1.89
N LYS A 49 2.13 11.48 2.90
CA LYS A 49 2.67 12.84 2.71
C LYS A 49 4.05 12.82 2.07
N ALA A 50 4.95 11.95 2.54
CA ALA A 50 6.29 11.82 1.96
C ALA A 50 6.24 11.40 0.48
N ALA A 51 5.36 10.46 0.11
CA ALA A 51 5.18 10.04 -1.27
C ALA A 51 4.57 11.15 -2.14
N LEU A 52 3.59 11.90 -1.63
CA LEU A 52 3.04 13.07 -2.32
C LEU A 52 4.13 14.10 -2.61
N LEU A 53 4.92 14.49 -1.60
CA LEU A 53 6.02 15.45 -1.78
C LEU A 53 7.08 14.94 -2.77
N ALA A 54 7.52 13.68 -2.62
CA ALA A 54 8.50 13.07 -3.51
C ALA A 54 8.04 13.06 -4.98
N THR A 55 6.74 12.96 -5.22
CA THR A 55 6.14 12.91 -6.56
C THR A 55 5.56 14.23 -7.01
N SER A 56 5.92 15.35 -6.38
CA SER A 56 5.37 16.68 -6.69
C SER A 56 3.84 16.68 -6.72
N ASP A 57 3.23 16.16 -5.65
CA ASP A 57 1.79 15.93 -5.52
C ASP A 57 1.22 15.08 -6.66
N LEU A 58 1.84 13.93 -6.94
CA LEU A 58 1.46 12.95 -7.97
C LEU A 58 1.64 13.40 -9.43
N ARG A 59 2.25 14.57 -9.68
CA ARG A 59 2.54 15.08 -11.04
C ARG A 59 3.86 14.55 -11.61
N GLY A 60 4.81 14.22 -10.75
CA GLY A 60 6.15 13.71 -11.07
C GLY A 60 6.26 12.20 -10.88
N ILE A 61 5.32 11.41 -11.39
CA ILE A 61 5.41 9.94 -11.33
C ILE A 61 6.24 9.44 -12.51
N ASP A 62 7.56 9.49 -12.36
CA ASP A 62 8.52 9.04 -13.37
C ASP A 62 9.56 8.06 -12.80
N ALA A 63 10.36 7.47 -13.69
CA ALA A 63 11.34 6.46 -13.31
C ALA A 63 12.45 7.02 -12.41
N VAL A 64 12.81 8.30 -12.53
CA VAL A 64 13.83 8.93 -11.67
C VAL A 64 13.29 9.00 -10.25
N THR A 65 12.09 9.57 -10.11
CA THR A 65 11.40 9.71 -8.84
C THR A 65 11.20 8.37 -8.12
N LEU A 66 10.81 7.31 -8.86
CA LEU A 66 10.65 5.97 -8.28
C LEU A 66 11.97 5.26 -7.93
N LYS A 67 13.08 5.59 -8.61
CA LYS A 67 14.41 5.07 -8.22
C LYS A 67 14.84 5.67 -6.90
N ASP A 68 14.61 6.96 -6.71
CA ASP A 68 15.00 7.68 -5.51
C ASP A 68 14.05 7.37 -4.34
N ASN A 69 12.80 7.04 -4.63
CA ASN A 69 11.74 6.78 -3.65
C ASN A 69 11.01 5.46 -3.90
N PRO A 70 11.67 4.29 -3.86
CA PRO A 70 11.06 3.01 -4.20
C PRO A 70 9.88 2.64 -3.30
N SER A 71 9.89 3.06 -2.02
CA SER A 71 8.80 2.84 -1.07
C SER A 71 7.51 3.58 -1.45
N ALA A 72 7.60 4.64 -2.26
CA ALA A 72 6.43 5.41 -2.71
C ALA A 72 5.46 4.54 -3.52
N LEU A 73 5.93 3.47 -4.18
CA LEU A 73 5.08 2.58 -4.98
C LEU A 73 3.86 2.07 -4.19
N SER A 74 4.07 1.68 -2.93
CA SER A 74 3.01 1.18 -2.05
C SER A 74 1.89 2.21 -1.87
N THR A 75 2.24 3.50 -1.73
CA THR A 75 1.28 4.60 -1.62
C THR A 75 0.63 4.88 -2.96
N LEU A 76 1.42 4.98 -4.03
CA LEU A 76 0.91 5.32 -5.36
C LEU A 76 -0.12 4.31 -5.87
N ARG A 77 0.01 3.03 -5.50
CA ARG A 77 -1.00 2.01 -5.77
C ARG A 77 -2.34 2.31 -5.10
N MET A 78 -2.31 2.88 -3.89
CA MET A 78 -3.52 3.25 -3.16
C MET A 78 -4.12 4.57 -3.66
N CYS A 79 -3.32 5.42 -4.32
CA CYS A 79 -3.77 6.67 -4.96
C CYS A 79 -4.53 6.47 -6.29
N THR A 80 -4.89 5.23 -6.64
CA THR A 80 -5.58 4.93 -7.90
C THR A 80 -7.05 4.57 -7.66
N ALA A 81 -7.90 4.78 -8.66
CA ALA A 81 -9.31 4.42 -8.65
C ALA A 81 -9.58 3.27 -9.65
N PRO A 82 -9.83 2.02 -9.20
CA PRO A 82 -9.77 1.56 -7.80
C PRO A 82 -8.32 1.33 -7.31
N PRO A 83 -8.08 1.27 -5.99
CA PRO A 83 -6.78 0.94 -5.43
C PRO A 83 -6.24 -0.38 -5.97
N LEU A 84 -5.00 -0.38 -6.47
CA LEU A 84 -4.44 -1.54 -7.15
C LEU A 84 -3.85 -2.53 -6.15
N ALA A 85 -4.16 -3.82 -6.28
CA ALA A 85 -3.45 -4.92 -5.62
C ALA A 85 -2.09 -5.19 -6.30
N VAL A 86 -1.10 -5.78 -5.60
CA VAL A 86 0.28 -5.96 -6.12
C VAL A 86 0.26 -6.76 -7.42
N ASP A 87 -0.42 -7.90 -7.42
CA ASP A 87 -0.53 -8.75 -8.60
C ASP A 87 -1.30 -8.09 -9.74
N ARG A 88 -2.27 -7.21 -9.43
CA ARG A 88 -3.00 -6.45 -10.45
C ARG A 88 -2.10 -5.45 -11.14
N LEU A 89 -1.26 -4.72 -10.40
CA LEU A 89 -0.28 -3.80 -10.98
C LEU A 89 0.73 -4.55 -11.86
N ILE A 90 1.26 -5.68 -11.38
CA ILE A 90 2.17 -6.55 -12.14
C ILE A 90 1.52 -6.95 -13.48
N GLY A 91 0.28 -7.45 -13.43
CA GLY A 91 -0.44 -7.89 -14.63
C GLY A 91 -0.75 -6.77 -15.62
N LEU A 92 -1.19 -5.60 -15.14
CA LEU A 92 -1.53 -4.46 -16.01
C LEU A 92 -0.30 -3.80 -16.63
N ALA A 93 0.79 -3.68 -15.88
CA ALA A 93 2.01 -3.05 -16.35
C ALA A 93 2.88 -3.99 -17.20
N GLY A 94 2.68 -5.31 -17.08
CA GLY A 94 3.62 -6.29 -17.63
C GLY A 94 5.01 -6.11 -17.01
N ALA A 95 5.04 -5.83 -15.70
CA ALA A 95 6.25 -5.56 -14.94
C ALA A 95 6.72 -6.80 -14.17
N SER A 96 8.00 -6.84 -13.80
CA SER A 96 8.60 -7.93 -13.05
C SER A 96 8.05 -8.03 -11.62
N LYS A 97 7.59 -9.22 -11.23
CA LYS A 97 7.20 -9.52 -9.84
C LYS A 97 8.32 -9.23 -8.84
N ASN A 98 9.57 -9.50 -9.21
CA ASN A 98 10.72 -9.23 -8.35
C ASN A 98 10.93 -7.72 -8.16
N LEU A 99 10.80 -6.92 -9.22
CA LEU A 99 10.90 -5.46 -9.10
C LEU A 99 9.83 -4.91 -8.16
N VAL A 100 8.57 -5.22 -8.43
CA VAL A 100 7.44 -4.72 -7.63
C VAL A 100 7.59 -5.16 -6.18
N GLY A 101 7.84 -6.45 -5.91
CA GLY A 101 8.02 -6.94 -4.54
C GLY A 101 9.18 -6.29 -3.78
N ARG A 102 10.28 -5.92 -4.47
CA ARG A 102 11.39 -5.18 -3.86
C ARG A 102 11.00 -3.75 -3.53
N MET A 103 10.27 -3.08 -4.41
CA MET A 103 9.80 -1.71 -4.20
C MET A 103 8.76 -1.62 -3.09
N GLU A 104 7.88 -2.62 -2.94
CA GLU A 104 6.98 -2.74 -1.78
C GLU A 104 7.76 -2.83 -0.45
N ALA A 105 8.94 -3.44 -0.48
CA ALA A 105 9.88 -3.45 0.65
C ALA A 105 10.77 -2.20 0.74
N GLY A 106 10.51 -1.18 -0.08
CA GLY A 106 11.25 0.09 -0.11
C GLY A 106 12.65 0.00 -0.72
N LYS A 107 12.91 -0.97 -1.60
CA LYS A 107 14.24 -1.21 -2.18
C LYS A 107 14.17 -1.43 -3.68
N LEU A 108 15.28 -1.17 -4.37
CA LEU A 108 15.45 -1.59 -5.77
C LEU A 108 16.05 -3.01 -5.85
N PRO A 109 15.88 -3.72 -6.98
CA PRO A 109 16.60 -4.95 -7.27
C PRO A 109 18.10 -4.69 -7.46
N ALA A 110 18.95 -5.45 -6.77
CA ALA A 110 20.40 -5.22 -6.80
C ALA A 110 21.10 -5.71 -8.09
N ARG A 111 20.45 -6.59 -8.87
CA ARG A 111 21.06 -7.29 -10.02
C ARG A 111 20.44 -6.91 -11.37
N MET A 112 19.49 -5.97 -11.38
CA MET A 112 18.86 -5.51 -12.62
C MET A 112 19.72 -4.40 -13.23
N ASN A 113 20.00 -4.47 -14.53
CA ASN A 113 20.74 -3.39 -15.19
C ASN A 113 19.88 -2.11 -15.27
N ALA A 114 20.54 -0.97 -15.48
CA ALA A 114 19.87 0.33 -15.43
C ALA A 114 18.83 0.53 -16.54
N ALA A 115 19.07 -0.01 -17.74
CA ALA A 115 18.16 0.14 -18.88
C ALA A 115 16.85 -0.62 -18.66
N ASP A 116 16.95 -1.89 -18.25
CA ASP A 116 15.80 -2.73 -17.94
C ASP A 116 15.03 -2.16 -16.74
N LEU A 117 15.73 -1.73 -15.70
CA LEU A 117 15.10 -1.10 -14.54
C LEU A 117 14.30 0.14 -14.96
N ASN A 118 14.87 1.00 -15.79
CA ASN A 118 14.20 2.21 -16.25
C ASN A 118 12.97 1.88 -17.11
N ALA A 119 13.08 0.88 -17.99
CA ALA A 119 11.96 0.43 -18.82
C ALA A 119 10.81 -0.12 -17.96
N GLU A 120 11.13 -0.95 -16.97
CA GLU A 120 10.17 -1.53 -16.03
C GLU A 120 9.47 -0.46 -15.18
N LEU A 121 10.22 0.48 -14.60
CA LEU A 121 9.66 1.60 -13.84
C LEU A 121 8.75 2.46 -14.72
N THR A 122 9.14 2.73 -15.95
CA THR A 122 8.31 3.48 -16.92
C THR A 122 6.97 2.78 -17.19
N LYS A 123 6.93 1.44 -17.23
CA LYS A 123 5.68 0.68 -17.34
C LYS A 123 4.79 0.92 -16.12
N LEU A 124 5.36 0.86 -14.91
CA LEU A 124 4.62 1.10 -13.66
C LEU A 124 4.05 2.52 -13.62
N CYS A 125 4.87 3.53 -13.88
CA CYS A 125 4.45 4.93 -13.89
C CYS A 125 3.26 5.16 -14.83
N ARG A 126 3.33 4.63 -16.05
CA ARG A 126 2.25 4.76 -17.04
C ARG A 126 0.91 4.21 -16.55
N ILE A 127 0.91 3.04 -15.89
CA ILE A 127 -0.34 2.45 -15.37
C ILE A 127 -0.87 3.27 -14.19
N ILE A 128 0.01 3.63 -13.26
CA ILE A 128 -0.35 4.40 -12.06
C ILE A 128 -0.93 5.76 -12.47
N SER A 129 -0.21 6.53 -13.29
CA SER A 129 -0.63 7.87 -13.71
C SER A 129 -1.97 7.85 -14.46
N ARG A 130 -2.24 6.79 -15.22
CA ARG A 130 -3.51 6.62 -15.95
C ARG A 130 -4.70 6.36 -15.01
N LEU A 131 -4.46 5.76 -13.85
CA LEU A 131 -5.49 5.31 -12.93
C LEU A 131 -5.59 6.19 -11.67
N LEU A 132 -4.87 7.30 -11.59
CA LEU A 132 -4.93 8.20 -10.43
C LEU A 132 -6.37 8.65 -10.15
N ASP A 133 -6.73 8.64 -8.88
CA ASP A 133 -8.05 9.06 -8.39
C ASP A 133 -8.18 10.58 -8.39
N ARG A 134 -8.75 11.13 -9.46
CA ARG A 134 -8.91 12.59 -9.62
C ARG A 134 -9.97 13.18 -8.69
N ASP A 135 -10.86 12.36 -8.14
CA ASP A 135 -11.85 12.83 -7.16
C ASP A 135 -11.19 13.08 -5.80
N ILE A 136 -10.25 12.22 -5.40
CA ILE A 136 -9.43 12.41 -4.19
C ILE A 136 -8.35 13.49 -4.40
N PHE A 137 -7.75 13.54 -5.58
CA PHE A 137 -6.64 14.42 -5.94
C PHE A 137 -7.06 15.50 -6.98
N PRO A 138 -7.95 16.45 -6.64
CA PRO A 138 -8.55 17.38 -7.61
C PRO A 138 -7.56 18.39 -8.23
N TRP A 139 -6.39 18.58 -7.61
CA TRP A 139 -5.31 19.42 -8.15
C TRP A 139 -4.61 18.80 -9.37
N LEU A 140 -4.90 17.55 -9.71
CA LEU A 140 -4.38 16.94 -10.93
C LEU A 140 -5.07 17.50 -12.19
N ASP A 141 -6.28 18.04 -12.04
CA ASP A 141 -7.07 18.64 -13.12
C ASP A 141 -7.08 20.15 -13.08
N ALA A 142 -7.14 20.72 -11.88
CA ALA A 142 -6.95 22.15 -11.70
C ALA A 142 -5.46 22.45 -11.85
N ALA A 143 -5.04 23.31 -12.78
CA ALA A 143 -3.65 23.75 -12.95
C ALA A 143 -3.14 24.60 -11.75
N LYS A 144 -3.26 24.06 -10.53
CA LYS A 144 -2.92 24.67 -9.25
C LYS A 144 -2.12 23.67 -8.43
N ASP A 145 -1.28 24.18 -7.53
CA ASP A 145 -0.62 23.34 -6.55
C ASP A 145 -1.60 22.87 -5.46
N ALA A 146 -1.33 21.70 -4.89
CA ALA A 146 -2.07 21.20 -3.75
C ALA A 146 -1.83 22.10 -2.53
N THR A 147 -2.91 22.49 -1.85
CA THR A 147 -2.81 23.16 -0.56
C THR A 147 -2.45 22.17 0.55
N ASP A 148 -1.91 22.65 1.67
CA ASP A 148 -1.60 21.78 2.82
C ASP A 148 -2.85 21.06 3.35
N HIS A 149 -4.00 21.75 3.36
CA HIS A 149 -5.27 21.14 3.75
C HIS A 149 -5.70 20.03 2.78
N GLU A 150 -5.51 20.20 1.47
CA GLU A 150 -5.81 19.15 0.49
C GLU A 150 -4.88 17.95 0.64
N ARG A 151 -3.58 18.17 0.89
CA ARG A 151 -2.62 17.08 1.19
C ARG A 151 -3.00 16.33 2.46
N ASP A 152 -3.38 17.04 3.51
CA ASP A 152 -3.78 16.45 4.80
C ASP A 152 -5.02 15.58 4.66
N ARG A 153 -6.04 16.08 3.94
CA ARG A 153 -7.26 15.34 3.66
C ARG A 153 -6.99 14.09 2.82
N ALA A 154 -6.12 14.19 1.82
CA ALA A 154 -5.78 13.05 0.96
C ALA A 154 -4.85 12.01 1.63
N SER A 155 -4.27 12.35 2.79
CA SER A 155 -3.35 11.49 3.53
C SER A 155 -3.97 10.79 4.76
N THR A 156 -5.26 11.00 5.01
CA THR A 156 -5.99 10.50 6.19
C THR A 156 -6.99 9.43 5.80
#